data_AF-A0A4Q3YQK1-F1
#
_entry.id   AF-A0A4Q3YQK1-F1
#
_cell.length_a   1.000
_cell.length_b   1.000
_cell.length_c   1.000
_cell.angle_alpha   90.00
_cell.angle_beta   90.00
_cell.angle_gamma   90.00
#
_symmetry.space_group_name_H-M   'P 1'
#
loop_
_entity.id
_entity.type
_entity.pdbx_description
1 polymer ?
#
loop_
_entity_poly.entity_id
_entity_poly.type
_entity_poly.pdbx_seq_one_letter_code
_entity_poly.pdbx_strand_id
1 'polypeptide(L)'
;MQLDSTPDSGETAGQLWARHDSMQAEAAYLLGQMLFAFSHIEVNLGLCLAWMDDGKRLEALSRSLEGQNVHTKLQTLSKQVAEKFPAGSKRRAAYERWIERVHAAREQRNQMVHGRWGVEARRHKVVNVVGLPSGTQQSIEYTLAELTAFNDELRALGQELYRLREHWPL
;
A
#
# COMPACT_ATOMS: atom_id res chain seq x y z
N MET A 1 -2.82 9.61 -34.29
CA MET A 1 -3.92 8.80 -34.85
C MET A 1 -4.64 8.17 -33.68
N GLN A 2 -5.72 8.79 -33.23
CA GLN A 2 -6.57 8.31 -32.13
C GLN A 2 -7.39 7.12 -32.63
N LEU A 3 -7.28 5.98 -31.95
CA LEU A 3 -8.22 4.88 -32.09
C LEU A 3 -9.39 5.17 -31.14
N ASP A 4 -10.34 5.96 -31.64
CA ASP A 4 -11.68 6.04 -31.07
C ASP A 4 -12.32 4.65 -31.18
N SER A 5 -12.23 3.90 -30.08
CA SER A 5 -12.91 2.63 -29.94
C SER A 5 -14.37 2.94 -29.63
N THR A 6 -15.19 2.88 -30.69
CA THR A 6 -16.65 2.99 -30.64
C THR A 6 -17.20 1.98 -29.61
N PRO A 7 -18.18 2.33 -28.76
CA PRO A 7 -18.77 1.36 -27.84
C PRO A 7 -19.47 0.26 -28.67
N ASP A 8 -19.15 -0.99 -28.39
CA ASP A 8 -19.78 -2.16 -29.01
C ASP A 8 -21.29 -2.10 -28.76
N SER A 9 -22.05 -1.95 -29.85
CA SER A 9 -23.49 -1.69 -29.83
C SER A 9 -24.34 -2.96 -29.62
N GLY A 10 -23.69 -4.11 -29.37
CA GLY A 10 -24.32 -5.39 -29.11
C GLY A 10 -24.39 -5.81 -27.64
N GLU A 11 -23.83 -5.05 -26.71
CA GLU A 11 -23.84 -5.43 -25.30
C GLU A 11 -25.21 -5.16 -24.64
N THR A 12 -25.83 -6.23 -24.16
CA THR A 12 -27.10 -6.14 -23.43
C THR A 12 -26.90 -5.51 -22.06
N ALA A 13 -27.94 -4.85 -21.55
CA ALA A 13 -27.92 -4.33 -20.19
C ALA A 13 -27.58 -5.42 -19.15
N GLY A 14 -28.02 -6.66 -19.37
CA GLY A 14 -27.70 -7.80 -18.51
C GLY A 14 -26.21 -8.14 -18.49
N GLN A 15 -25.52 -8.09 -19.63
CA GLN A 15 -24.07 -8.30 -19.70
C GLN A 15 -23.30 -7.19 -18.98
N LEU A 16 -23.75 -5.93 -19.14
CA LEU A 16 -23.16 -4.79 -18.45
C LEU A 16 -23.29 -4.91 -16.91
N TRP A 17 -24.48 -5.31 -16.41
CA TRP A 17 -24.71 -5.55 -14.99
C TRP A 17 -23.88 -6.72 -14.44
N ALA A 18 -23.84 -7.84 -15.16
CA ALA A 18 -23.03 -8.99 -14.75
C ALA A 18 -21.54 -8.64 -14.65
N ARG A 19 -21.03 -7.84 -15.60
CA ARG A 19 -19.65 -7.34 -15.57
C ARG A 19 -19.43 -6.37 -14.41
N HIS A 20 -20.38 -5.46 -14.17
CA HIS A 20 -20.33 -4.55 -13.03
C HIS A 20 -20.17 -5.34 -11.72
N ASP A 21 -21.02 -6.33 -11.49
CA ASP A 21 -21.03 -7.11 -10.25
C ASP A 21 -19.76 -7.95 -10.10
N SER A 22 -19.29 -8.57 -11.19
CA SER A 22 -18.03 -9.32 -11.20
C SER A 22 -16.84 -8.42 -10.86
N MET A 23 -16.75 -7.25 -11.48
CA MET A 23 -15.68 -6.29 -11.22
C MET A 23 -15.74 -5.74 -9.79
N GLN A 24 -16.94 -5.49 -9.27
CA GLN A 24 -17.11 -5.03 -7.89
C GLN A 24 -16.65 -6.10 -6.89
N ALA A 25 -17.01 -7.37 -7.11
CA ALA A 25 -16.58 -8.47 -6.27
C ALA A 25 -15.06 -8.64 -6.27
N GLU A 26 -14.44 -8.57 -7.45
CA GLU A 26 -12.98 -8.69 -7.58
C GLU A 26 -12.24 -7.49 -6.97
N ALA A 27 -12.74 -6.27 -7.18
CA ALA A 27 -12.20 -5.07 -6.54
C ALA A 27 -12.29 -5.17 -5.01
N ALA A 28 -13.44 -5.59 -4.46
CA ALA A 28 -13.61 -5.78 -3.02
C ALA A 28 -12.62 -6.82 -2.46
N TYR A 29 -12.40 -7.93 -3.18
CA TYR A 29 -11.42 -8.93 -2.82
C TYR A 29 -9.98 -8.37 -2.80
N LEU A 30 -9.58 -7.63 -3.84
CA LEU A 30 -8.25 -7.03 -3.95
C LEU A 30 -8.01 -5.93 -2.90
N LEU A 31 -9.03 -5.11 -2.61
CA LEU A 31 -8.96 -4.10 -1.55
C LEU A 31 -8.89 -4.75 -0.16
N GLY A 32 -9.60 -5.86 0.05
CA GLY A 32 -9.47 -6.67 1.26
C GLY A 32 -8.04 -7.21 1.43
N GLN A 33 -7.48 -7.84 0.40
CA GLN A 33 -6.09 -8.32 0.42
C GLN A 33 -5.10 -7.20 0.74
N MET A 34 -5.31 -6.01 0.19
CA MET A 34 -4.43 -4.86 0.42
C MET A 34 -4.38 -4.49 1.90
N LEU A 35 -5.53 -4.52 2.59
CA LEU A 35 -5.59 -4.25 4.03
C LEU A 35 -4.75 -5.25 4.82
N PHE A 36 -4.89 -6.56 4.54
CA PHE A 36 -4.11 -7.60 5.21
C PHE A 36 -2.61 -7.49 4.91
N ALA A 37 -2.24 -7.28 3.64
CA ALA A 37 -0.85 -7.14 3.23
C ALA A 37 -0.19 -5.93 3.89
N PHE A 38 -0.87 -4.80 3.96
CA PHE A 38 -0.35 -3.60 4.63
C PHE A 38 -0.25 -3.79 6.15
N SER A 39 -1.25 -4.41 6.79
CA SER A 39 -1.18 -4.76 8.22
C SER A 39 0.00 -5.68 8.52
N HIS A 40 0.33 -6.62 7.63
CA HIS A 40 1.50 -7.47 7.78
C HIS A 40 2.81 -6.65 7.76
N ILE A 41 2.95 -5.68 6.86
CA ILE A 41 4.10 -4.75 6.86
C ILE A 41 4.17 -3.98 8.19
N GLU A 42 3.04 -3.43 8.64
CA GLU A 42 3.00 -2.63 9.86
C GLU A 42 3.45 -3.43 11.10
N VAL A 43 2.96 -4.66 11.24
CA VAL A 43 3.34 -5.54 12.36
C VAL A 43 4.83 -5.86 12.30
N ASN A 44 5.34 -6.25 11.12
CA ASN A 44 6.76 -6.59 10.99
C ASN A 44 7.70 -5.39 11.20
N LEU A 45 7.28 -4.19 10.79
CA LEU A 45 8.00 -2.96 11.10
C LEU A 45 8.02 -2.71 12.61
N GLY A 46 6.89 -2.86 13.30
CA GLY A 46 6.81 -2.75 14.75
C GLY A 46 7.74 -3.74 15.46
N LEU A 47 7.73 -5.02 15.04
CA LEU A 47 8.63 -6.05 15.56
C LEU A 47 10.10 -5.73 15.28
N CYS A 48 10.42 -5.26 14.07
CA CYS A 48 11.77 -4.84 13.72
C CYS A 48 12.28 -3.77 14.70
N LEU A 49 11.47 -2.75 14.96
CA LEU A 49 11.83 -1.64 15.85
C LEU A 49 11.94 -2.08 17.32
N ALA A 50 11.06 -2.97 17.76
CA ALA A 50 11.09 -3.49 19.14
C ALA A 50 12.35 -4.33 19.43
N TRP A 51 12.99 -4.89 18.39
CA TRP A 51 14.13 -5.80 18.49
C TRP A 51 15.51 -5.20 18.13
N MET A 52 15.62 -3.90 17.85
CA MET A 52 16.86 -3.26 17.33
C MET A 52 18.11 -3.32 18.25
N ASP A 53 17.98 -3.72 19.51
CA ASP A 53 19.11 -3.90 20.45
C ASP A 53 19.16 -5.34 20.95
N ASP A 54 19.03 -6.30 20.03
CA ASP A 54 18.93 -7.74 20.32
C ASP A 54 17.86 -8.07 21.39
N GLY A 55 16.78 -7.28 21.41
CA GLY A 55 15.69 -7.41 22.38
C GLY A 55 16.02 -6.97 23.82
N LYS A 56 17.21 -6.42 24.12
CA LYS A 56 17.58 -5.97 25.48
C LYS A 56 16.61 -4.93 26.07
N ARG A 57 16.00 -4.13 25.20
CA ARG A 57 15.02 -3.07 25.55
C ARG A 57 13.61 -3.36 25.03
N LEU A 58 13.28 -4.63 24.76
CA LEU A 58 12.05 -5.05 24.08
C LEU A 58 10.79 -4.44 24.71
N GLU A 59 10.64 -4.52 26.03
CA GLU A 59 9.48 -3.97 26.76
C GLU A 59 9.35 -2.44 26.60
N ALA A 60 10.45 -1.72 26.81
CA ALA A 60 10.46 -0.26 26.73
C ALA A 60 10.20 0.22 25.29
N LEU A 61 10.82 -0.44 24.30
CA LEU A 61 10.62 -0.11 22.89
C LEU A 61 9.19 -0.47 22.43
N SER A 62 8.66 -1.62 22.82
CA SER A 62 7.28 -2.02 22.49
C SER A 62 6.26 -1.00 23.00
N ARG A 63 6.39 -0.55 24.26
CA ARG A 63 5.53 0.52 24.82
C ARG A 63 5.70 1.84 24.08
N SER A 64 6.92 2.19 23.69
CA SER A 64 7.15 3.42 22.93
C SER A 64 6.52 3.40 21.54
N LEU A 65 6.35 2.22 20.94
CA LEU A 65 5.73 2.00 19.63
C LEU A 65 4.21 1.85 19.69
N GLU A 66 3.66 1.65 20.88
CA GLU A 66 2.22 1.57 21.11
C GLU A 66 1.54 2.87 20.69
N GLY A 67 0.44 2.76 19.93
CA GLY A 67 -0.28 3.92 19.39
C GLY A 67 0.42 4.67 18.25
N GLN A 68 1.67 4.32 17.90
CA GLN A 68 2.33 4.92 16.74
C GLN A 68 1.73 4.40 15.43
N ASN A 69 1.48 5.30 14.50
CA ASN A 69 1.15 4.93 13.12
C ASN A 69 2.41 4.54 12.33
N VAL A 70 2.21 3.93 11.16
CA VAL A 70 3.31 3.50 10.27
C VAL A 70 4.28 4.62 9.92
N HIS A 71 3.83 5.86 9.76
CA HIS A 71 4.73 6.96 9.43
C HIS A 71 5.70 7.30 10.55
N THR A 72 5.24 7.37 11.80
CA THR A 72 6.11 7.59 12.95
C THR A 72 7.09 6.43 13.15
N LYS A 73 6.66 5.19 12.88
CA LYS A 73 7.54 4.01 12.87
C LYS A 73 8.62 4.11 11.79
N LEU A 74 8.28 4.55 10.57
CA LEU A 74 9.25 4.77 9.49
C LEU A 74 10.25 5.89 9.81
N GLN A 75 9.82 6.97 10.44
CA GLN A 75 10.73 8.03 10.92
C GLN A 75 11.72 7.50 11.95
N THR A 76 11.23 6.68 12.89
CA THR A 76 12.08 6.00 13.87
C THR A 76 13.11 5.10 13.19
N LEU A 77 12.68 4.27 12.23
CA LEU A 77 13.57 3.41 11.45
C LEU A 77 14.64 4.23 10.70
N SER A 78 14.24 5.32 10.04
CA SER A 78 15.14 6.21 9.30
C SER A 78 16.24 6.78 10.19
N LYS A 79 15.88 7.26 11.38
CA LYS A 79 16.84 7.76 12.37
C LYS A 79 17.86 6.68 12.76
N GLN A 80 17.40 5.47 13.04
CA GLN A 80 18.26 4.35 13.45
C GLN A 80 19.20 3.89 12.33
N VAL A 81 18.70 3.82 11.11
CA VAL A 81 19.51 3.54 9.91
C VAL A 81 20.61 4.59 9.74
N ALA A 82 20.29 5.87 9.94
CA ALA A 82 21.26 6.97 9.82
C ALA A 82 22.32 6.95 10.95
N GLU A 83 21.95 6.53 12.15
CA GLU A 83 22.86 6.38 13.30
C GLU A 83 23.79 5.17 13.13
N LYS A 84 23.27 4.03 12.66
CA LYS A 84 24.04 2.77 12.56
C LYS A 84 24.89 2.69 11.30
N PHE A 85 24.42 3.25 10.19
CA PHE A 85 25.06 3.06 8.89
C PHE A 85 25.57 4.39 8.28
N PRO A 86 26.83 4.44 7.82
CA PRO A 86 27.39 5.62 7.17
C PRO A 86 26.59 6.04 5.94
N ALA A 87 26.52 7.36 5.71
CA ALA A 87 25.95 7.94 4.51
C ALA A 87 26.61 7.35 3.25
N GLY A 88 25.81 7.11 2.20
CA GLY A 88 26.28 6.54 0.93
C GLY A 88 26.60 5.03 0.97
N SER A 89 26.53 4.37 2.13
CA SER A 89 26.71 2.91 2.20
C SER A 89 25.54 2.18 1.54
N LYS A 90 25.83 1.06 0.86
CA LYS A 90 24.80 0.23 0.18
C LYS A 90 23.66 -0.17 1.11
N ARG A 91 23.99 -0.52 2.35
CA ARG A 91 23.02 -0.89 3.41
C ARG A 91 22.07 0.24 3.77
N ARG A 92 22.59 1.46 3.94
CA ARG A 92 21.78 2.64 4.24
C ARG A 92 20.85 2.97 3.07
N ALA A 93 21.38 2.99 1.84
CA ALA A 93 20.61 3.28 0.65
C ALA A 93 19.47 2.26 0.40
N ALA A 94 19.67 1.00 0.77
CA ALA A 94 18.63 -0.02 0.63
C ALA A 94 17.49 0.18 1.64
N TYR A 95 17.81 0.48 2.90
CA TYR A 95 16.79 0.83 3.90
C TYR A 95 16.05 2.12 3.54
N GLU A 96 16.76 3.17 3.10
CA GLU A 96 16.15 4.43 2.67
C GLU A 96 15.16 4.21 1.52
N ARG A 97 15.55 3.44 0.50
CA ARG A 97 14.66 3.07 -0.61
C ARG A 97 13.43 2.29 -0.14
N TRP A 98 13.61 1.34 0.77
CA TRP A 98 12.49 0.57 1.32
C TRP A 98 11.53 1.49 2.09
N ILE A 99 12.07 2.39 2.92
CA ILE A 99 11.28 3.38 3.69
C ILE A 99 10.46 4.27 2.75
N GLU A 100 11.07 4.80 1.68
CA GLU A 100 10.39 5.63 0.68
C GLU A 100 9.25 4.88 0.00
N ARG A 101 9.47 3.62 -0.41
CA ARG A 101 8.42 2.81 -1.06
C ARG A 101 7.28 2.47 -0.10
N VAL A 102 7.56 2.12 1.16
CA VAL A 102 6.49 1.91 2.15
C VAL A 102 5.72 3.20 2.43
N HIS A 103 6.40 4.34 2.44
CA HIS A 103 5.74 5.64 2.59
C HIS A 103 4.77 5.93 1.45
N ALA A 104 5.20 5.75 0.19
CA ALA A 104 4.35 5.91 -0.99
C ALA A 104 3.16 4.92 -0.96
N ALA A 105 3.42 3.66 -0.60
CA ALA A 105 2.36 2.65 -0.47
C ALA A 105 1.34 3.02 0.63
N ARG A 106 1.79 3.60 1.75
CA ARG A 106 0.91 4.10 2.81
C ARG A 106 -0.01 5.21 2.29
N GLU A 107 0.52 6.16 1.53
CA GLU A 107 -0.27 7.27 0.98
C GLU A 107 -1.32 6.75 -0.01
N GLN A 108 -0.92 5.88 -0.93
CA GLN A 108 -1.83 5.25 -1.88
C GLN A 108 -2.92 4.43 -1.17
N ARG A 109 -2.57 3.64 -0.15
CA ARG A 109 -3.52 2.88 0.67
C ARG A 109 -4.49 3.79 1.41
N ASN A 110 -4.02 4.88 2.00
CA ASN A 110 -4.88 5.83 2.71
C ASN A 110 -5.91 6.45 1.77
N GLN A 111 -5.49 6.84 0.57
CA GLN A 111 -6.40 7.32 -0.47
C GLN A 111 -7.46 6.27 -0.85
N MET A 112 -7.05 5.00 -0.99
CA MET A 112 -7.95 3.89 -1.30
C MET A 112 -8.95 3.58 -0.17
N VAL A 113 -8.52 3.66 1.09
CA VAL A 113 -9.37 3.32 2.25
C VAL A 113 -10.37 4.42 2.59
N HIS A 114 -10.02 5.68 2.37
CA HIS A 114 -10.88 6.82 2.74
C HIS A 114 -11.81 7.30 1.62
N GLY A 115 -11.72 6.72 0.43
CA GLY A 115 -12.60 7.06 -0.68
C GLY A 115 -13.86 6.20 -0.77
N ARG A 116 -14.74 6.59 -1.69
CA ARG A 116 -15.97 5.88 -2.02
C ARG A 116 -15.79 5.15 -3.34
N TRP A 117 -16.15 3.88 -3.38
CA TRP A 117 -15.89 3.00 -4.51
C TRP A 117 -17.12 2.81 -5.39
N GLY A 118 -16.89 2.71 -6.69
CA GLY A 118 -17.89 2.34 -7.70
C GLY A 118 -17.23 1.67 -8.90
N VAL A 119 -18.04 1.16 -9.83
CA VAL A 119 -17.54 0.49 -11.04
C VAL A 119 -18.09 1.21 -12.28
N GLU A 120 -17.18 1.58 -13.18
CA GLU A 120 -17.50 2.02 -14.53
C GLU A 120 -17.23 0.86 -15.49
N ALA A 121 -18.23 -0.01 -15.61
CA ALA A 121 -18.12 -1.29 -16.30
C ALA A 121 -17.84 -1.12 -17.80
N ARG A 122 -18.34 -0.06 -18.46
CA ARG A 122 -18.12 0.14 -19.90
C ARG A 122 -16.65 0.40 -20.22
N ARG A 123 -15.96 1.09 -19.30
CA ARG A 123 -14.54 1.43 -19.44
C ARG A 123 -13.62 0.44 -18.73
N HIS A 124 -14.18 -0.62 -18.13
CA HIS A 124 -13.46 -1.58 -17.29
C HIS A 124 -12.63 -0.89 -16.20
N LYS A 125 -13.22 0.11 -15.55
CA LYS A 125 -12.59 0.85 -14.45
C LYS A 125 -13.32 0.65 -13.14
N VAL A 126 -12.54 0.58 -12.07
CA VAL A 126 -12.99 0.72 -10.68
C VAL A 126 -12.65 2.14 -10.26
N VAL A 127 -13.65 2.88 -9.78
CA VAL A 127 -13.52 4.30 -9.49
C VAL A 127 -13.47 4.51 -7.99
N ASN A 128 -12.48 5.25 -7.53
CA ASN A 128 -12.38 5.73 -6.15
C ASN A 128 -12.57 7.25 -6.12
N VAL A 129 -13.60 7.70 -5.41
CA VAL A 129 -13.88 9.13 -5.24
C VAL A 129 -13.48 9.56 -3.83
N VAL A 130 -12.50 10.46 -3.76
CA VAL A 130 -12.02 11.06 -2.50
C VAL A 130 -12.52 12.51 -2.37
N GLY A 131 -12.61 13.01 -1.14
CA GLY A 131 -13.14 14.35 -0.83
C GLY A 131 -14.61 14.36 -0.42
N LEU A 132 -15.11 15.53 -0.01
CA LEU A 132 -16.47 15.71 0.48
C LEU A 132 -17.47 15.86 -0.69
N PRO A 133 -18.68 15.26 -0.62
CA PRO A 133 -19.73 15.48 -1.62
C PRO A 133 -20.12 16.94 -1.86
N SER A 134 -19.99 17.78 -0.83
CA SER A 134 -20.30 19.22 -0.88
C SER A 134 -19.10 20.10 -1.23
N GLY A 135 -17.92 19.52 -1.53
CA GLY A 135 -16.69 20.25 -1.78
C GLY A 135 -15.93 19.69 -2.98
N THR A 136 -14.62 19.95 -3.04
CA THR A 136 -13.77 19.41 -4.10
C THR A 136 -13.68 17.89 -3.98
N GLN A 137 -14.04 17.22 -5.07
CA GLN A 137 -13.87 15.78 -5.22
C GLN A 137 -12.81 15.48 -6.27
N GLN A 138 -12.07 14.40 -6.06
CA GLN A 138 -11.18 13.84 -7.05
C GLN A 138 -11.61 12.40 -7.34
N SER A 139 -11.78 12.10 -8.63
CA SER A 139 -12.04 10.75 -9.12
C SER A 139 -10.73 10.13 -9.58
N ILE A 140 -10.46 8.92 -9.11
CA ILE A 140 -9.27 8.17 -9.43
C ILE A 140 -9.71 6.82 -9.97
N GLU A 141 -9.30 6.52 -11.19
CA GLU A 141 -9.69 5.31 -11.89
C GLU A 141 -8.58 4.27 -11.79
N TYR A 142 -8.96 3.05 -11.42
CA TYR A 142 -8.10 1.89 -11.37
C TYR A 142 -8.62 0.81 -12.31
N THR A 143 -7.71 0.04 -12.86
CA THR A 143 -7.96 -1.29 -13.39
C THR A 143 -7.78 -2.32 -12.27
N LEU A 144 -8.40 -3.49 -12.43
CA LEU A 144 -8.17 -4.62 -11.53
C LEU A 144 -6.69 -5.07 -11.54
N ALA A 145 -6.01 -4.91 -12.68
CA ALA A 145 -4.58 -5.16 -12.81
C ALA A 145 -3.73 -4.19 -11.96
N GLU A 146 -4.08 -2.89 -11.91
CA GLU A 146 -3.39 -1.93 -11.05
C GLU A 146 -3.61 -2.22 -9.55
N LEU A 147 -4.81 -2.66 -9.16
CA LEU A 147 -5.08 -3.09 -7.78
C LEU A 147 -4.33 -4.38 -7.43
N THR A 148 -4.16 -5.28 -8.39
CA THR A 148 -3.36 -6.50 -8.24
C THR A 148 -1.87 -6.17 -8.08
N ALA A 149 -1.33 -5.34 -8.98
CA ALA A 149 0.06 -4.89 -8.92
C ALA A 149 0.37 -4.17 -7.60
N PHE A 150 -0.57 -3.38 -7.07
CA PHE A 150 -0.41 -2.76 -5.76
C PHE A 150 -0.33 -3.78 -4.63
N ASN A 151 -1.16 -4.82 -4.64
CA ASN A 151 -1.06 -5.92 -3.67
C ASN A 151 0.29 -6.65 -3.75
N ASP A 152 0.80 -6.87 -4.96
CA ASP A 152 2.09 -7.53 -5.17
C ASP A 152 3.26 -6.68 -4.67
N GLU A 153 3.19 -5.36 -4.85
CA GLU A 153 4.15 -4.42 -4.26
C GLU A 153 4.13 -4.49 -2.73
N LEU A 154 2.95 -4.52 -2.10
CA LEU A 154 2.86 -4.66 -0.63
C LEU A 154 3.48 -5.99 -0.15
N ARG A 155 3.22 -7.10 -0.85
CA ARG A 155 3.84 -8.39 -0.52
C ARG A 155 5.36 -8.33 -0.68
N ALA A 156 5.85 -7.71 -1.76
CA ALA A 156 7.28 -7.55 -2.02
C ALA A 156 7.96 -6.70 -0.92
N LEU A 157 7.34 -5.60 -0.50
CA LEU A 157 7.84 -4.75 0.60
C LEU A 157 7.91 -5.52 1.93
N GLY A 158 6.91 -6.34 2.23
CA GLY A 158 6.94 -7.22 3.41
C GLY A 158 8.13 -8.18 3.40
N GLN A 159 8.38 -8.82 2.27
CA GLN A 159 9.52 -9.73 2.10
C GLN A 159 10.87 -9.01 2.11
N GLU A 160 10.93 -7.80 1.53
CA GLU A 160 12.16 -7.02 1.46
C GLU A 160 12.64 -6.60 2.85
N LEU A 161 11.73 -6.22 3.76
CA LEU A 161 12.11 -5.92 5.15
C LEU A 161 12.77 -7.12 5.82
N TYR A 162 12.24 -8.32 5.61
CA TYR A 162 12.84 -9.55 6.14
C TYR A 162 14.27 -9.74 5.60
N ARG A 163 14.46 -9.64 4.28
CA ARG A 163 15.78 -9.78 3.65
C ARG A 163 16.76 -8.71 4.15
N LEU A 164 16.33 -7.46 4.28
CA LEU A 164 17.15 -6.37 4.81
C LEU A 164 17.66 -6.69 6.22
N ARG A 165 16.78 -7.18 7.09
CA ARG A 165 17.13 -7.54 8.48
C ARG A 165 18.07 -8.74 8.55
N GLU A 166 17.92 -9.71 7.66
CA GLU A 166 18.80 -10.88 7.57
C GLU A 166 20.21 -10.51 7.09
N HIS A 167 20.30 -9.65 6.07
CA HIS A 167 21.58 -9.28 5.45
C HIS A 167 22.30 -8.16 6.22
N TRP A 168 21.57 -7.20 6.77
CA TRP A 168 22.08 -6.00 7.43
C TRP A 168 21.30 -5.70 8.72
N PRO A 169 21.52 -6.47 9.80
CA PRO A 169 20.79 -6.28 11.04
C PRO A 169 20.97 -4.87 11.61
N LEU A 170 19.84 -4.25 11.98
CA LEU A 170 19.75 -2.97 12.68
C LEU A 170 19.97 -3.08 14.17
#